data_AF-A0A8S3G5N0-F1
#
_entry.id   AF-A0A8S3G5N0-F1
#
_cell.length_a   1.000
_cell.length_b   1.000
_cell.length_c   1.000
_cell.angle_alpha   90.00
_cell.angle_beta   90.00
_cell.angle_gamma   90.00
#
_symmetry.space_group_name_H-M   'P 1'
#
loop_
_entity.id
_entity.type
_entity.pdbx_description
1 polymer ?
#
loop_
_entity_poly.entity_id
_entity_poly.type
_entity_poly.pdbx_seq_one_letter_code
_entity_poly.pdbx_strand_id
1 'polypeptide(L)'
;MQEGSDFLKVRSYARQFRRLYKLNATLTAISWYPTSKKPSKATITIDSIKEIRLGKTTERLRECAHQFQNESLFSIIYTNEPNQYVSLDLVASSADEANIWVTGLSCLIADQGKSSSPA
;
A
#
# COMPACT_ATOMS: atom_id res chain seq x y z
N MET A 1 -3.21 11.19 4.74
CA MET A 1 -2.45 9.92 4.94
C MET A 1 -1.95 9.74 6.37
N GLN A 2 -1.46 10.77 7.06
CA GLN A 2 -0.99 10.65 8.46
C GLN A 2 -2.13 10.49 9.48
N GLU A 3 -3.27 11.15 9.25
CA GLU A 3 -4.51 10.90 10.02
C GLU A 3 -5.04 9.47 9.85
N GLY A 4 -4.70 8.86 8.72
CA GLY A 4 -5.03 7.48 8.36
C GLY A 4 -6.21 7.35 7.41
N SER A 5 -6.32 6.16 6.83
CA SER A 5 -7.39 5.75 5.93
C SER A 5 -7.77 4.30 6.19
N ASP A 6 -9.07 4.01 6.18
CA ASP A 6 -9.59 2.66 6.34
C ASP A 6 -9.61 1.95 4.99
N PHE A 7 -8.84 0.86 4.88
CA PHE A 7 -8.78 0.05 3.66
C PHE A 7 -9.16 -1.40 3.91
N LEU A 8 -9.74 -2.05 2.91
CA LEU A 8 -9.85 -3.50 2.90
C LEU A 8 -8.55 -4.11 2.38
N LYS A 9 -7.82 -4.82 3.25
CA LYS A 9 -6.68 -5.64 2.86
C LYS A 9 -7.18 -6.93 2.23
N VAL A 10 -6.89 -7.13 0.94
CA VAL A 10 -7.31 -8.31 0.18
C VAL A 10 -6.26 -9.42 0.33
N ARG A 11 -6.66 -10.58 0.87
CA ARG A 11 -5.82 -11.78 0.92
C ARG A 11 -6.31 -12.88 -0.01
N SER A 12 -7.61 -12.94 -0.23
CA SER A 12 -8.29 -13.72 -1.27
C SER A 12 -9.70 -13.17 -1.45
N TYR A 13 -10.44 -13.67 -2.45
CA TYR A 13 -11.85 -13.33 -2.68
C TYR A 13 -12.69 -13.33 -1.38
N ALA A 14 -12.59 -14.39 -0.58
CA ALA A 14 -13.35 -14.58 0.66
C ALA A 14 -12.69 -14.00 1.92
N ARG A 15 -11.45 -13.47 1.83
CA ARG A 15 -10.67 -13.01 2.99
C ARG A 15 -10.17 -11.59 2.79
N GLN A 16 -11.00 -10.66 3.24
CA GLN A 16 -10.77 -9.23 3.20
C GLN A 16 -10.83 -8.67 4.62
N PHE A 17 -9.92 -7.75 4.97
CA PHE A 17 -9.80 -7.26 6.33
C PHE A 17 -9.71 -5.74 6.37
N ARG A 18 -10.69 -5.09 7.01
CA ARG A 18 -10.66 -3.63 7.23
C ARG A 18 -9.54 -3.25 8.19
N ARG A 19 -8.63 -2.37 7.77
CA ARG A 19 -7.51 -1.90 8.59
C ARG A 19 -7.33 -0.40 8.37
N LEU A 20 -7.01 0.30 9.46
CA LEU A 20 -6.57 1.69 9.40
C LEU A 20 -5.08 1.73 9.06
N TYR A 21 -4.77 2.26 7.88
CA TYR A 21 -3.41 2.49 7.41
C TYR A 21 -3.01 3.93 7.67
N LYS A 22 -1.81 4.15 8.19
CA LYS A 22 -1.26 5.49 8.47
C LYS A 22 0.15 5.62 7.94
N LEU A 23 0.43 6.75 7.31
CA LEU A 23 1.80 7.20 7.11
C LEU A 23 2.32 7.81 8.42
N ASN A 24 3.54 7.48 8.84
CA ASN A 24 4.09 8.03 10.07
C ASN A 24 4.44 9.53 9.94
N ALA A 25 4.70 10.18 11.07
CA ALA A 25 5.03 11.61 11.13
C ALA A 25 6.29 11.97 10.32
N THR A 26 7.25 11.04 10.25
CA THR A 26 8.52 11.22 9.53
C THR A 26 8.45 10.88 8.05
N LEU A 27 7.28 10.47 7.53
CA LEU A 27 7.07 10.08 6.13
C LEU A 27 7.95 8.92 5.65
N THR A 28 8.46 8.10 6.57
CA THR A 28 9.39 7.00 6.28
C THR A 28 8.75 5.63 6.25
N ALA A 29 7.53 5.47 6.78
CA ALA A 29 6.85 4.18 6.79
C ALA A 29 5.33 4.30 6.86
N ILE A 30 4.67 3.35 6.21
CA ILE A 30 3.24 3.06 6.36
C ILE A 30 3.10 1.98 7.42
N SER A 31 2.16 2.15 8.34
CA SER A 31 1.83 1.14 9.35
C SER A 31 0.32 0.96 9.48
N TRP A 32 -0.08 -0.19 9.99
CA TRP A 32 -1.48 -0.49 10.31
C TRP A 32 -1.54 -1.28 11.62
N TYR A 33 -2.70 -1.28 12.28
CA TYR A 33 -2.84 -2.06 13.51
C TYR A 33 -2.59 -3.57 13.23
N PRO A 34 -1.64 -4.21 13.93
CA PRO A 34 -1.27 -5.58 13.66
C PRO A 34 -2.39 -6.53 14.05
N THR A 35 -2.58 -7.57 13.24
CA THR A 35 -3.57 -8.63 13.50
C THR A 35 -3.02 -9.73 14.40
N SER A 36 -1.77 -9.61 14.83
CA SER A 36 -1.04 -10.62 15.59
C SER A 36 -0.09 -9.93 16.58
N LYS A 37 0.45 -10.70 17.52
CA LYS A 37 1.48 -10.24 18.47
C LYS A 37 2.83 -9.86 17.83
N LYS A 38 2.95 -9.84 16.49
CA LYS A 38 4.17 -9.48 15.73
C LYS A 38 4.00 -8.13 15.00
N PRO A 39 4.17 -6.99 15.69
CA PRO A 39 3.95 -5.66 15.12
C PRO A 39 4.88 -5.33 13.95
N SER A 40 6.08 -5.91 13.90
CA SER A 40 7.01 -5.74 12.76
C SER A 40 6.46 -6.18 11.41
N LYS A 41 5.43 -7.02 11.38
CA LYS A 41 4.77 -7.47 10.14
C LYS A 41 3.68 -6.51 9.65
N ALA A 42 3.40 -5.44 10.39
CA ALA A 42 2.33 -4.48 10.12
C ALA A 42 2.86 -3.10 9.71
N THR A 43 4.04 -3.09 9.10
CA THR A 43 4.73 -1.89 8.64
C THR A 43 5.39 -2.16 7.29
N ILE A 44 5.42 -1.14 6.43
CA ILE A 44 6.19 -1.10 5.18
C ILE A 44 6.94 0.22 5.19
N THR A 45 8.27 0.18 5.09
CA THR A 45 9.09 1.38 4.97
C THR A 45 9.06 1.89 3.52
N ILE A 46 9.08 3.20 3.32
CA ILE A 46 8.94 3.79 1.98
C ILE A 46 10.12 3.37 1.07
N ASP A 47 11.33 3.24 1.62
CA ASP A 47 12.54 2.75 0.92
C ASP A 47 12.43 1.32 0.37
N SER A 48 11.57 0.50 0.98
CA SER A 48 11.30 -0.86 0.53
C SER A 48 10.31 -0.91 -0.63
N ILE A 49 9.55 0.16 -0.87
CA ILE A 49 8.54 0.21 -1.92
C ILE A 49 9.22 0.37 -3.28
N LYS A 50 8.80 -0.46 -4.24
CA LYS A 50 9.31 -0.48 -5.61
C LYS A 50 8.40 0.26 -6.56
N GLU A 51 7.10 0.16 -6.35
CA GLU A 51 6.09 0.86 -7.14
C GLU A 51 4.72 0.81 -6.47
N ILE A 52 3.85 1.72 -6.88
CA ILE A 52 2.43 1.73 -6.55
C ILE A 52 1.64 1.54 -7.84
N ARG A 53 0.66 0.62 -7.83
CA ARG A 53 -0.14 0.29 -9.01
C ARG A 53 -1.62 0.53 -8.74
N LEU A 54 -2.25 1.43 -9.49
CA LEU A 54 -3.69 1.69 -9.41
C LEU A 54 -4.48 0.65 -10.23
N GLY A 55 -5.61 0.20 -9.69
CA GLY A 55 -6.53 -0.73 -10.34
C GLY A 55 -6.23 -2.21 -10.12
N LYS A 56 -6.85 -3.05 -10.97
CA LYS A 56 -6.83 -4.52 -10.91
C LYS A 56 -5.49 -5.11 -11.38
N THR A 57 -4.41 -4.76 -10.69
CA THR A 57 -3.04 -5.02 -11.16
C THR A 57 -2.48 -6.38 -10.73
N THR A 58 -3.06 -6.98 -9.69
CA THR A 58 -2.73 -8.32 -9.21
C THR A 58 -3.86 -9.31 -9.46
N GLU A 59 -3.54 -10.60 -9.48
CA GLU A 59 -4.55 -11.67 -9.60
C GLU A 59 -5.61 -11.57 -8.49
N ARG A 60 -5.19 -11.33 -7.24
CA ARG A 60 -6.10 -11.12 -6.10
C ARG A 60 -7.10 -9.98 -6.31
N LEU A 61 -6.63 -8.83 -6.84
CA LEU A 61 -7.53 -7.72 -7.14
C LEU A 61 -8.42 -8.00 -8.36
N ARG A 62 -7.92 -8.77 -9.35
CA ARG A 62 -8.72 -9.22 -10.50
C ARG A 62 -9.85 -10.16 -10.07
N GLU A 63 -9.63 -11.03 -9.09
CA GLU A 63 -10.70 -11.88 -8.53
C GLU A 63 -11.77 -11.07 -7.77
N CYS A 64 -11.38 -10.00 -7.08
CA CYS A 64 -12.30 -9.15 -6.32
C CYS A 64 -12.91 -8.02 -7.17
N ALA A 65 -12.50 -7.90 -8.43
CA ALA A 65 -12.78 -6.82 -9.36
C ALA A 65 -14.26 -6.53 -9.62
N HIS A 66 -15.14 -7.52 -9.43
CA HIS A 66 -16.57 -7.39 -9.65
C HIS A 66 -17.30 -6.73 -8.47
N GLN A 67 -16.67 -6.67 -7.30
CA GLN A 67 -17.25 -6.10 -6.08
C GLN A 67 -16.94 -4.61 -5.91
N PHE A 68 -15.90 -4.11 -6.58
CA PHE A 68 -15.33 -2.79 -6.32
C PHE A 68 -15.04 -2.01 -7.61
N GLN A 69 -15.13 -0.69 -7.53
CA GLN A 69 -14.74 0.20 -8.63
C GLN A 69 -13.24 0.12 -8.86
N ASN A 70 -12.81 0.04 -10.13
CA ASN A 70 -11.41 -0.16 -10.50
C ASN A 70 -10.50 0.93 -9.92
N GLU A 71 -10.98 2.16 -9.86
CA GLU A 71 -10.26 3.34 -9.40
C GLU A 71 -10.09 3.36 -7.86
N SER A 72 -10.83 2.53 -7.13
CA SER A 72 -10.70 2.40 -5.67
C SER A 72 -9.73 1.30 -5.26
N LEU A 73 -9.27 0.44 -6.18
CA LEU A 73 -8.29 -0.60 -5.86
C LEU A 73 -6.88 -0.12 -6.18
N PHE A 74 -5.91 -0.52 -5.36
CA PHE A 74 -4.51 -0.30 -5.65
C PHE A 74 -3.62 -1.33 -4.94
N SER A 75 -2.40 -1.48 -5.42
CA SER A 75 -1.40 -2.38 -4.87
C SER A 75 -0.12 -1.63 -4.55
N ILE A 76 0.47 -1.92 -3.39
CA ILE A 76 1.81 -1.47 -3.01
C ILE A 76 2.76 -2.64 -3.22
N ILE A 77 3.71 -2.50 -4.14
CA ILE A 77 4.74 -3.50 -4.41
C ILE A 77 6.00 -3.11 -3.64
N TYR A 78 6.49 -3.99 -2.78
CA TYR A 78 7.63 -3.72 -1.91
C TYR A 78 8.47 -4.98 -1.71
N THR A 79 9.67 -4.81 -1.16
CA THR A 79 10.56 -5.93 -0.80
C THR A 79 10.66 -6.08 0.70
N ASN A 80 10.27 -7.24 1.24
CA ASN A 80 10.45 -7.56 2.67
C ASN A 80 11.83 -8.19 2.96
N GLU A 81 12.40 -8.85 1.97
CA GLU A 81 13.75 -9.45 1.98
C GLU A 81 14.45 -9.12 0.64
N PRO A 82 15.79 -9.15 0.58
CA PRO A 82 16.52 -8.94 -0.67
C PRO A 82 16.02 -9.88 -1.77
N ASN A 83 15.71 -9.32 -2.94
CA ASN A 83 15.18 -10.02 -4.12
C ASN A 83 13.80 -10.70 -3.93
N GLN A 84 13.07 -10.45 -2.83
CA GLN A 84 11.72 -10.95 -2.64
C GLN A 84 10.69 -9.82 -2.80
N TYR A 85 9.90 -9.87 -3.87
CA TYR A 85 8.82 -8.92 -4.11
C TYR A 85 7.51 -9.41 -3.48
N VAL A 86 6.82 -8.49 -2.80
CA VAL A 86 5.54 -8.73 -2.14
C VAL A 86 4.55 -7.65 -2.56
N SER A 87 3.29 -8.03 -2.73
CA SER A 87 2.19 -7.10 -2.98
C SER A 87 1.26 -6.99 -1.78
N LEU A 88 1.03 -5.76 -1.32
CA LEU A 88 -0.09 -5.40 -0.45
C LEU A 88 -1.23 -4.86 -1.31
N ASP A 89 -2.31 -5.63 -1.43
CA ASP A 89 -3.49 -5.29 -2.23
C ASP A 89 -4.57 -4.67 -1.33
N LEU A 90 -5.06 -3.49 -1.71
CA LEU A 90 -5.96 -2.66 -0.93
C LEU A 90 -7.16 -2.20 -1.75
N VAL A 91 -8.29 -2.04 -1.05
CA VAL A 91 -9.48 -1.35 -1.56
C VAL A 91 -9.76 -0.15 -0.69
N ALA A 92 -9.77 1.03 -1.31
CA ALA A 92 -10.15 2.31 -0.71
C ALA A 92 -11.68 2.46 -0.62
N SER A 93 -12.14 3.38 0.24
CA SER A 93 -13.56 3.71 0.33
C SER A 93 -14.07 4.47 -0.90
N SER A 94 -13.16 5.12 -1.64
CA SER A 94 -13.44 5.89 -2.84
C SER A 94 -12.23 5.96 -3.76
N ALA A 95 -12.46 6.31 -5.02
CA ALA A 95 -11.41 6.59 -6.00
C ALA A 95 -10.50 7.74 -5.57
N ASP A 96 -11.06 8.77 -4.94
CA ASP A 96 -10.29 9.92 -4.45
C ASP A 96 -9.33 9.52 -3.35
N GLU A 97 -9.77 8.68 -2.40
CA GLU A 97 -8.91 8.19 -1.33
C GLU A 97 -7.79 7.29 -1.90
N ALA A 98 -8.09 6.42 -2.87
CA ALA A 98 -7.07 5.65 -3.57
C ALA A 98 -6.06 6.58 -4.27
N ASN A 99 -6.53 7.58 -5.02
CA ASN A 99 -5.68 8.54 -5.72
C ASN A 99 -4.77 9.32 -4.76
N ILE A 100 -5.30 9.81 -3.63
CA ILE A 100 -4.50 10.51 -2.61
C ILE A 100 -3.33 9.64 -2.15
N TRP A 101 -3.58 8.35 -1.88
CA TRP A 101 -2.53 7.43 -1.43
C TRP A 101 -1.56 7.04 -2.55
N VAL A 102 -2.05 6.75 -3.75
CA VAL A 102 -1.22 6.40 -4.90
C VAL A 102 -0.29 7.56 -5.26
N THR A 103 -0.83 8.77 -5.40
CA THR A 103 -0.04 9.97 -5.70
C THR A 103 0.93 10.29 -4.55
N GLY A 104 0.45 10.30 -3.30
CA GLY A 104 1.29 10.64 -2.15
C GLY A 104 2.48 9.69 -1.97
N LEU A 105 2.26 8.38 -2.07
CA LEU A 105 3.35 7.40 -2.00
C LEU A 105 4.28 7.49 -3.21
N SER A 106 3.76 7.71 -4.41
CA SER A 106 4.59 7.87 -5.61
C SER A 106 5.53 9.07 -5.51
N CYS A 107 5.05 10.19 -4.95
CA CYS A 107 5.90 11.35 -4.67
C CYS A 107 7.03 11.03 -3.69
N LEU A 108 6.72 10.30 -2.61
CA LEU A 108 7.74 9.93 -1.61
C LEU A 108 8.81 8.99 -2.20
N ILE A 109 8.43 8.02 -3.03
CA ILE A 109 9.37 7.12 -3.72
C ILE A 109 10.26 7.91 -4.68
N ALA A 110 9.68 8.84 -5.44
CA ALA A 110 10.44 9.67 -6.38
C ALA A 110 11.43 10.60 -5.69
N ASP A 111 11.10 11.11 -4.50
CA ASP A 111 11.99 11.96 -3.71
C ASP A 111 13.23 11.19 -3.19
N GLN A 112 13.03 9.94 -2.78
CA GLN A 112 14.14 9.06 -2.37
C GLN A 112 15.16 8.82 -3.49
N GLY A 113 14.69 8.65 -4.73
CA GLY A 113 15.55 8.49 -5.90
C GLY A 113 16.41 9.71 -6.24
N LYS A 114 16.04 10.91 -5.77
CA LYS A 114 16.82 12.15 -5.96
C LYS A 114 17.91 12.32 -4.91
N SER A 115 17.66 11.86 -3.68
CA SER A 115 18.62 11.95 -2.57
C SER A 115 19.82 11.00 -2.68
N SER A 116 19.77 10.02 -3.58
CA SER A 116 20.79 8.98 -3.77
C SER A 116 21.69 9.18 -4.99
N SER A 117 21.65 10.33 -5.66
CA SER A 117 22.62 10.69 -6.71
C SER A 117 23.82 11.42 -6.09
N PRO A 118 25.03 10.84 -6.03
CA PRO A 118 26.25 11.61 -5.84
C PRO A 118 26.57 12.32 -7.17
N ALA A 119 26.90 13.60 -7.08
CA ALA A 119 27.59 14.34 -8.14
C ALA A 119 28.99 13.79 -8.38
#